data_AF-A0A7L4TTA0-F1
#
_entry.id   AF-A0A7L4TTA0-F1
#
_cell.length_a   1.000
_cell.length_b   1.000
_cell.length_c   1.000
_cell.angle_alpha   90.00
_cell.angle_beta   90.00
_cell.angle_gamma   90.00
#
_symmetry.space_group_name_H-M   'P 1'
#
loop_
_entity.id
_entity.type
_entity.pdbx_description
1 polymer ?
#
loop_
_entity_poly.entity_id
_entity_poly.type
_entity_poly.pdbx_seq_one_letter_code
_entity_poly.pdbx_strand_id
1 'polypeptide(L)'
;MPFPYQDELSTYLNTRDGEQSVAMRVHGQREIQVFNHGATTYITASIIKLAIMETVMIQAVGEKRQLTEGEKNLLVPMIENSSNDAATALWKKVGKADGVRTAMRR
;
A
#
# COMPACT_ATOMS: atom_id res chain seq x y z
N MET A 1 9.45 -7.64 -20.93
CA MET A 1 9.14 -6.55 -21.89
C MET A 1 9.62 -5.24 -21.27
N PRO A 2 10.16 -4.27 -22.03
CA PRO A 2 10.49 -2.97 -21.47
C PRO A 2 9.23 -2.29 -20.93
N PHE A 3 9.40 -1.41 -19.94
CA PHE A 3 8.28 -0.62 -19.41
C PHE A 3 7.69 0.24 -20.55
N PRO A 4 6.36 0.24 -20.79
CA PRO A 4 5.74 1.11 -21.78
C PRO A 4 6.14 2.57 -21.59
N TYR A 5 6.55 3.22 -22.67
CA TYR A 5 7.03 4.61 -22.68
C TYR A 5 8.29 4.84 -21.82
N GLN A 6 9.18 3.84 -21.74
CA GLN A 6 10.41 3.92 -20.95
C GLN A 6 11.29 5.11 -21.31
N ASP A 7 11.44 5.43 -22.59
CA ASP A 7 12.33 6.51 -23.06
C ASP A 7 11.77 7.89 -22.68
N GLU A 8 10.46 8.08 -22.83
CA GLU A 8 9.76 9.31 -22.42
C GLU A 8 9.78 9.47 -20.90
N LEU A 9 9.51 8.39 -20.16
CA LEU A 9 9.56 8.40 -18.69
C LEU A 9 10.98 8.67 -18.18
N SER A 10 12.00 8.05 -18.78
CA SER A 10 13.41 8.31 -18.48
C SER A 10 13.77 9.77 -18.74
N THR A 11 13.39 10.31 -19.90
CA THR A 11 13.62 11.72 -20.25
C THR A 11 12.98 12.65 -19.22
N TYR A 12 11.73 12.38 -18.81
CA TYR A 12 11.05 13.18 -17.78
C TYR A 12 11.74 13.09 -16.42
N LEU A 13 12.07 11.89 -15.94
CA LEU A 13 12.65 11.69 -14.61
C LEU A 13 14.08 12.22 -14.50
N ASN A 14 14.87 12.21 -15.58
CA ASN A 14 16.19 12.83 -15.63
C ASN A 14 16.17 14.35 -15.37
N THR A 15 15.00 15.00 -15.44
CA THR A 15 14.84 16.44 -15.11
C THR A 15 14.47 16.70 -13.65
N ARG A 16 14.41 15.67 -12.81
CA ARG A 16 13.94 15.77 -11.42
C ARG A 16 15.01 15.30 -10.45
N ASP A 17 15.12 16.03 -9.35
CA ASP A 17 15.95 15.61 -8.23
C ASP A 17 15.28 14.46 -7.46
N GLY A 18 16.11 13.63 -6.84
CA GLY A 18 15.69 12.52 -5.99
C GLY A 18 15.55 11.19 -6.73
N GLU A 19 15.11 10.18 -5.98
CA GLU A 19 14.95 8.81 -6.46
C GLU A 19 13.46 8.53 -6.71
N GLN A 20 13.13 7.88 -7.82
CA GLN A 20 11.76 7.57 -8.18
C GLN A 20 11.64 6.15 -8.75
N SER A 21 10.48 5.53 -8.56
CA SER A 21 10.16 4.24 -9.15
C SER A 21 8.71 4.22 -9.61
N VAL A 22 8.45 3.51 -10.70
CA VAL A 22 7.12 3.27 -11.23
C VAL A 22 6.94 1.77 -11.44
N ALA A 23 5.87 1.22 -10.86
CA ALA A 23 5.46 -0.15 -11.09
C ALA A 23 4.10 -0.17 -11.79
N MET A 24 4.00 -0.95 -12.86
CA MET A 24 2.77 -1.09 -13.64
C MET A 24 2.45 -2.56 -13.87
N ARG A 25 1.17 -2.90 -13.75
CA ARG A 25 0.64 -4.19 -14.18
C ARG A 25 -0.53 -3.94 -15.12
N VAL A 26 -0.42 -4.45 -16.34
CA VAL A 26 -1.53 -4.38 -17.29
C VAL A 26 -2.64 -5.33 -16.83
N HIS A 27 -3.89 -4.88 -16.91
CA HIS A 27 -5.03 -5.70 -16.55
C HIS A 27 -5.04 -7.02 -17.36
N GLY A 28 -5.28 -8.15 -16.69
CA GLY A 28 -5.23 -9.49 -17.29
C GLY A 28 -3.81 -10.10 -17.37
N GLN A 29 -2.76 -9.33 -17.09
CA GLN A 29 -1.38 -9.83 -17.03
C GLN A 29 -0.93 -10.08 -15.59
N ARG A 30 -0.07 -11.08 -15.40
CA ARG A 30 0.51 -11.40 -14.08
C ARG A 30 1.80 -10.63 -13.81
N GLU A 31 2.52 -10.25 -14.86
CA GLU A 31 3.81 -9.58 -14.76
C GLU A 31 3.62 -8.13 -14.28
N ILE A 32 4.41 -7.75 -13.27
CA ILE A 32 4.57 -6.36 -12.86
C ILE A 32 5.86 -5.86 -13.49
N GLN A 33 5.76 -4.83 -14.31
CA GLN A 33 6.90 -4.14 -14.89
C GLN A 33 7.30 -3.01 -13.96
N VAL A 34 8.60 -2.90 -13.68
CA VAL A 34 9.15 -1.90 -12.76
C VAL A 34 10.21 -1.09 -13.48
N PHE A 35 10.10 0.22 -13.38
CA PHE A 35 11.11 1.18 -13.80
C PHE A 35 11.67 1.86 -12.55
N ASN A 36 12.98 1.76 -12.31
CA ASN A 36 13.66 2.41 -11.19
C ASN A 36 14.59 3.50 -11.71
N HIS A 37 14.51 4.67 -11.08
CA HIS A 37 15.42 5.79 -11.25
C HIS A 37 16.06 6.09 -9.89
N GLY A 38 17.23 5.50 -9.63
CA GLY A 38 17.87 5.54 -8.32
C GLY A 38 17.45 4.34 -7.44
N ALA A 39 16.86 4.60 -6.27
CA ALA A 39 16.56 3.57 -5.29
C ALA A 39 15.51 2.53 -5.72
N THR A 40 15.55 1.40 -5.01
CA THR A 40 14.60 0.28 -5.14
C THR A 40 13.73 0.09 -3.89
N THR A 41 13.90 0.91 -2.85
CA THR A 41 13.12 0.88 -1.62
C THR A 41 12.72 2.28 -1.20
N TYR A 42 11.48 2.43 -0.76
CA TYR A 42 10.87 3.73 -0.47
C TYR A 42 10.11 3.70 0.85
N ILE A 43 10.06 4.84 1.54
CA ILE A 43 9.19 5.03 2.69
C ILE A 43 7.75 5.08 2.19
N THR A 44 6.91 4.17 2.68
CA THR A 44 5.51 4.04 2.22
C THR A 44 4.64 5.24 2.54
N ALA A 45 5.01 6.02 3.56
CA ALA A 45 4.17 7.09 4.11
C ALA A 45 2.72 6.58 4.32
N SER A 46 1.71 7.32 3.86
CA SER A 46 0.31 6.93 4.04
C SER A 46 -0.14 5.71 3.22
N ILE A 47 0.69 5.18 2.31
CA ILE A 47 0.37 3.92 1.59
C ILE A 47 0.22 2.75 2.57
N ILE A 48 0.91 2.78 3.73
CA ILE A 48 0.78 1.75 4.77
C ILE A 48 -0.66 1.55 5.25
N LYS A 49 -1.52 2.58 5.15
CA LYS A 49 -2.91 2.52 5.59
C LYS A 49 -3.72 1.48 4.82
N LEU A 50 -3.36 1.21 3.56
CA LEU A 50 -3.96 0.13 2.80
C LEU A 50 -3.63 -1.24 3.42
N ALA A 51 -2.37 -1.48 3.78
CA ALA A 51 -1.94 -2.71 4.44
C ALA A 51 -2.59 -2.88 5.83
N ILE A 52 -2.82 -1.77 6.56
CA ILE A 52 -3.59 -1.78 7.81
C ILE A 52 -5.03 -2.22 7.56
N MET A 53 -5.70 -1.66 6.54
CA MET A 53 -7.06 -2.06 6.17
C MET A 53 -7.14 -3.55 5.81
N GLU A 54 -6.24 -4.02 4.95
CA GLU A 54 -6.17 -5.44 4.57
C GLU A 54 -5.96 -6.34 5.80
N THR A 55 -5.13 -5.90 6.75
CA THR A 55 -4.91 -6.65 8.00
C THR A 55 -6.18 -6.75 8.84
N VAL A 56 -6.96 -5.66 8.98
CA VAL A 56 -8.27 -5.69 9.67
C VAL A 56 -9.21 -6.69 8.99
N MET A 57 -9.29 -6.66 7.67
CA MET A 57 -10.16 -7.55 6.89
C MET A 57 -9.73 -9.02 6.99
N ILE A 58 -8.43 -9.30 6.88
CA ILE A 58 -7.86 -10.65 7.01
C ILE A 58 -8.13 -11.22 8.41
N GLN A 59 -7.96 -10.42 9.47
CA GLN A 59 -8.26 -10.85 10.84
C GLN A 59 -9.75 -11.13 11.02
N ALA A 60 -10.64 -10.26 10.52
CA ALA A 60 -12.08 -10.47 10.58
C ALA A 60 -12.51 -11.77 9.88
N VAL A 61 -11.99 -12.03 8.68
CA VAL A 61 -12.24 -13.29 7.95
C VAL A 61 -11.69 -14.50 8.72
N GLY A 62 -10.49 -14.40 9.28
CA GLY A 62 -9.88 -15.46 10.10
C GLY A 62 -10.69 -15.79 11.36
N GLU A 63 -11.28 -14.77 11.96
CA GLU A 63 -12.19 -14.87 13.12
C GLU A 63 -13.63 -15.23 12.72
N LYS A 64 -13.90 -15.45 11.43
CA LYS A 64 -15.23 -15.77 10.88
C LYS A 64 -16.30 -14.73 11.26
N ARG A 65 -15.91 -13.46 11.30
CA ARG A 65 -16.81 -12.33 11.58
C ARG A 65 -16.81 -11.32 10.45
N GLN A 66 -17.83 -10.47 10.46
CA GLN A 66 -17.87 -9.28 9.64
C GLN A 66 -17.04 -8.16 10.28
N LEU A 67 -16.72 -7.13 9.49
CA LEU A 67 -16.19 -5.88 10.03
C LEU A 67 -17.20 -5.26 10.99
N THR A 68 -16.74 -4.87 12.18
CA THR A 68 -17.58 -4.17 13.15
C THR A 68 -17.85 -2.74 12.69
N GLU A 69 -18.90 -2.10 13.19
CA GLU A 69 -19.13 -0.67 12.91
C GLU A 69 -17.96 0.19 13.37
N GLY A 70 -17.35 -0.12 14.52
CA GLY A 70 -16.17 0.60 15.00
C GLY A 70 -14.98 0.48 14.06
N GLU A 71 -14.77 -0.68 13.43
CA GLU A 71 -13.74 -0.84 12.40
C GLU A 71 -14.07 -0.01 11.16
N LYS A 72 -15.31 -0.07 10.66
CA LYS A 72 -15.75 0.71 9.49
C LYS A 72 -15.60 2.22 9.72
N ASN A 73 -15.99 2.71 10.89
CA ASN A 73 -15.89 4.12 11.28
C ASN A 73 -14.45 4.64 11.34
N LEU A 74 -13.47 3.75 11.52
CA LEU A 74 -12.04 4.10 11.45
C LEU A 74 -11.46 3.88 10.04
N LEU A 75 -11.87 2.81 9.35
CA LEU A 75 -11.37 2.46 8.03
C LEU A 75 -11.68 3.54 6.99
N VAL A 76 -12.91 4.04 6.95
CA VAL A 76 -13.35 5.06 5.98
C VAL A 76 -12.50 6.33 6.06
N PRO A 77 -12.40 7.05 7.19
CA PRO A 77 -11.57 8.25 7.26
C PRO A 77 -10.07 7.96 7.11
N MET A 78 -9.60 6.77 7.47
CA MET A 78 -8.21 6.38 7.24
C MET A 78 -7.90 6.26 5.75
N ILE A 79 -8.80 5.67 4.95
CA ILE A 79 -8.57 5.44 3.52
C ILE A 79 -8.90 6.67 2.68
N GLU A 80 -10.06 7.28 2.91
CA GLU A 80 -10.55 8.38 2.06
C GLU A 80 -9.89 9.72 2.40
N ASN A 81 -9.60 9.95 3.69
CA ASN A 81 -9.05 11.22 4.17
C ASN A 81 -7.64 11.09 4.73
N SER A 82 -7.04 9.89 4.64
CA SER A 82 -5.70 9.63 5.18
C SER A 82 -5.56 9.96 6.68
N SER A 83 -6.62 9.81 7.47
CA SER A 83 -6.61 10.14 8.91
C SER A 83 -5.53 9.36 9.68
N ASN A 84 -4.63 10.07 10.35
CA ASN A 84 -3.55 9.48 11.15
C ASN A 84 -4.04 8.94 12.50
N ASP A 85 -5.08 9.55 13.08
CA ASP A 85 -5.65 9.08 14.34
C ASP A 85 -6.38 7.76 14.15
N ALA A 86 -7.17 7.65 13.08
CA ALA A 86 -7.83 6.41 12.71
C ALA A 86 -6.81 5.32 12.35
N ALA A 87 -5.77 5.67 11.59
CA ALA A 87 -4.66 4.77 11.31
C ALA A 87 -3.97 4.28 12.58
N THR A 88 -3.72 5.16 13.55
CA THR A 88 -3.08 4.81 14.81
C THR A 88 -3.93 3.87 15.66
N ALA A 89 -5.24 4.11 15.71
CA ALA A 89 -6.19 3.25 16.41
C ALA A 89 -6.21 1.84 15.79
N LEU A 90 -6.34 1.75 14.46
CA LEU A 90 -6.35 0.47 13.74
C LEU A 90 -4.99 -0.22 13.79
N TRP A 91 -3.88 0.50 13.67
CA TRP A 91 -2.52 -0.03 13.81
C TRP A 91 -2.32 -0.73 15.14
N LYS A 92 -2.75 -0.10 16.25
CA LYS A 92 -2.70 -0.73 17.57
C LYS A 92 -3.59 -1.97 17.63
N LYS A 93 -4.83 -1.86 17.13
CA LYS A 93 -5.81 -2.95 17.13
C LYS A 93 -5.33 -4.18 16.39
N VAL A 94 -4.67 -4.03 15.24
CA VAL A 94 -4.21 -5.16 14.42
C VAL A 94 -2.93 -5.82 14.93
N GLY A 95 -2.34 -5.35 16.04
CA GLY A 95 -1.06 -5.88 16.54
C GLY A 95 0.17 -5.21 15.95
N LYS A 96 0.03 -3.96 15.46
CA LYS A 96 1.12 -3.12 14.95
C LYS A 96 1.89 -3.80 13.81
N ALA A 97 3.22 -3.66 13.81
CA ALA A 97 4.09 -4.14 12.75
C ALA A 97 4.02 -5.65 12.55
N ASP A 98 3.91 -6.43 13.63
CA ASP A 98 3.88 -7.89 13.53
C ASP A 98 2.55 -8.38 12.95
N GLY A 99 1.45 -7.72 13.31
CA GLY A 99 0.13 -7.97 12.72
C GLY A 99 0.11 -7.73 11.22
N VAL A 100 0.57 -6.54 10.79
CA VAL A 100 0.64 -6.20 9.37
C VAL A 100 1.62 -7.09 8.62
N ARG A 101 2.80 -7.37 9.20
CA ARG A 101 3.79 -8.26 8.58
C ARG A 101 3.25 -9.68 8.40
N THR A 102 2.50 -10.19 9.37
CA THR A 102 1.87 -11.52 9.29
C THR A 102 0.80 -11.55 8.19
N ALA A 103 -0.03 -10.51 8.11
CA ALA A 103 -1.08 -10.43 7.09
C ALA A 103 -0.50 -10.30 5.67
N MET A 104 0.52 -9.46 5.47
CA MET A 104 1.14 -9.20 4.16
C MET A 104 2.03 -10.33 3.64
N ARG A 105 2.19 -11.42 4.40
CA ARG A 105 2.92 -12.63 3.98
C ARG A 105 2.01 -13.75 3.47
N ARG A 106 0.69 -13.53 3.47
CA ARG A 106 -0.27 -14.47 2.89
C ARG A 106 -0.25 -14.40 1.38
#